data_AF-W2GFB0-F1
#
_entry.id   AF-W2GFB0-F1
#
_cell.length_a   1.000
_cell.length_b   1.000
_cell.length_c   1.000
_cell.angle_alpha   90.00
_cell.angle_beta   90.00
_cell.angle_gamma   90.00
#
_symmetry.space_group_name_H-M   'P 1'
#
loop_
_entity.id
_entity.type
_entity.pdbx_description
1 polymer ?
#
loop_
_entity_poly.entity_id
_entity_poly.type
_entity_poly.pdbx_seq_one_letter_code
_entity_poly.pdbx_strand_id
1 'polypeptide(L)'
;MGMMFAYALPSEEVAPIIGVLVNSVFILFMGFSPPAYAIPSGYKWLYTISPMKFPLSVTVALVFADCDELPTWNETTHIYIRIL
;
A
#
# COMPACT_ATOMS: atom_id res chain seq x y z
N MET A 1 9.95 -7.30 4.95
CA MET A 1 10.22 -8.52 4.15
C MET A 1 11.65 -9.03 4.26
N GLY A 2 12.68 -8.17 4.36
CA GLY A 2 14.09 -8.60 4.35
C GLY A 2 14.48 -9.65 5.40
N MET A 3 14.17 -9.41 6.68
CA MET A 3 14.54 -10.36 7.74
C MET A 3 13.78 -11.69 7.66
N MET A 4 12.54 -11.70 7.16
CA MET A 4 11.73 -12.92 7.05
C MET A 4 12.36 -13.91 6.05
N PHE A 5 12.80 -13.43 4.89
CA PHE A 5 13.40 -14.27 3.87
C PHE A 5 14.83 -14.69 4.22
N ALA A 6 15.57 -13.88 4.98
CA ALA A 6 16.89 -14.24 5.48
C ALA A 6 16.85 -15.45 6.44
N TYR A 7 15.78 -15.62 7.23
CA TYR A 7 15.62 -16.77 8.12
C TYR A 7 14.89 -17.96 7.47
N ALA A 8 14.05 -17.71 6.45
CA ALA A 8 13.26 -18.75 5.81
C ALA A 8 14.01 -19.50 4.68
N LEU A 9 15.05 -18.90 4.10
CA LEU A 9 15.79 -19.46 2.97
C LEU A 9 17.21 -19.89 3.40
N PRO A 10 17.74 -20.99 2.84
CA PRO A 10 18.98 -21.59 3.30
C PRO A 10 20.26 -20.85 2.85
N SER A 11 20.15 -19.84 1.98
CA SER A 11 21.30 -19.12 1.42
C SER A 11 21.03 -17.61 1.33
N GLU A 12 22.04 -16.83 1.72
CA GLU A 12 21.99 -15.36 1.67
C GLU A 12 21.91 -14.81 0.24
N GLU A 13 22.36 -15.56 -0.76
CA GLU A 13 22.25 -15.14 -2.17
C GLU A 13 20.82 -15.35 -2.71
N VAL A 14 20.09 -16.33 -2.17
CA VAL A 14 18.73 -16.68 -2.62
C VAL A 14 17.68 -15.79 -1.96
N ALA A 15 17.89 -15.42 -0.70
CA ALA A 15 17.01 -14.55 0.07
C ALA A 15 16.62 -13.23 -0.64
N PRO A 16 17.56 -12.43 -1.20
CA PRO A 16 17.23 -11.19 -1.88
C PRO A 16 16.50 -11.43 -3.20
N ILE A 17 16.84 -12.47 -3.97
CA ILE A 17 16.17 -12.79 -5.24
C ILE A 17 14.69 -13.10 -5.01
N ILE A 18 14.39 -13.96 -4.03
CA ILE A 18 13.02 -14.28 -3.66
C ILE A 18 12.31 -13.06 -3.06
N GLY A 19 13.03 -12.25 -2.28
CA GLY A 19 12.50 -11.00 -1.76
C GLY A 19 12.04 -10.04 -2.86
N VAL A 20 12.84 -9.86 -3.90
CA VAL A 20 12.50 -9.02 -5.07
C VAL A 20 11.33 -9.62 -5.85
N LEU A 21 11.28 -10.94 -6.00
CA LEU A 21 10.19 -11.62 -6.70
C LEU A 21 8.85 -11.40 -5.97
N VAL A 22 8.82 -11.64 -4.66
CA VAL A 22 7.62 -11.42 -3.84
C VAL A 22 7.21 -9.94 -3.82
N ASN A 23 8.19 -9.03 -3.74
CA ASN A 23 7.91 -7.60 -3.82
C ASN A 23 7.30 -7.20 -5.16
N SER A 24 7.82 -7.73 -6.27
CA SER A 24 7.30 -7.50 -7.61
C SER A 24 5.85 -7.97 -7.76
N VAL A 25 5.50 -9.13 -7.17
CA VAL A 25 4.11 -9.62 -7.14
C VAL A 25 3.21 -8.65 -6.36
N PHE A 26 3.63 -8.17 -5.19
CA PHE A 26 2.84 -7.23 -4.41
C PHE A 26 2.65 -5.87 -5.10
N ILE A 27 3.65 -5.40 -5.84
CA ILE A 27 3.55 -4.20 -6.66
C ILE A 27 2.57 -4.41 -7.82
N LEU A 28 2.63 -5.54 -8.53
CA LEU A 28 1.71 -5.83 -9.62
C LEU A 28 0.23 -5.82 -9.16
N PHE A 29 -0.03 -6.39 -7.99
CA PHE A 29 -1.36 -6.48 -7.41
C PHE A 29 -1.69 -5.37 -6.40
N MET A 30 -0.97 -4.24 -6.38
CA MET A 30 -1.30 -3.11 -5.49
C MET A 30 -2.52 -2.29 -5.95
N GLY A 31 -2.99 -2.53 -7.19
CA GLY A 31 -4.20 -1.89 -7.74
C GLY A 31 -3.97 -0.58 -8.49
N PHE A 32 -2.72 -0.29 -8.90
CA PHE A 32 -2.41 0.83 -9.80
C PHE A 32 -2.67 0.45 -11.26
N SER A 33 -2.03 -0.62 -11.73
CA SER A 33 -2.24 -1.20 -13.07
C SER A 33 -2.05 -2.73 -12.99
N PRO A 34 -3.11 -3.55 -13.08
CA PRO A 34 -4.52 -3.20 -13.30
C PRO A 34 -5.19 -2.54 -12.07
N PRO A 35 -6.23 -1.70 -12.27
CA PRO A 35 -6.97 -1.10 -11.17
C PRO A 35 -7.72 -2.17 -10.35
N ALA A 36 -7.96 -1.90 -9.07
CA ALA A 36 -8.51 -2.89 -8.13
C ALA A 36 -9.82 -3.57 -8.58
N TYR A 37 -10.64 -2.89 -9.38
CA TYR A 37 -11.89 -3.44 -9.92
C TYR A 37 -11.68 -4.42 -11.09
N ALA A 38 -10.57 -4.31 -11.82
CA ALA A 38 -10.23 -5.13 -12.97
C ALA A 38 -9.45 -6.40 -12.57
N ILE A 39 -9.10 -6.57 -11.29
CA ILE A 39 -8.44 -7.76 -10.78
C ILE A 39 -9.45 -8.92 -10.79
N PRO A 40 -9.15 -10.06 -11.46
CA PRO A 40 -10.04 -11.22 -11.49
C PRO A 40 -10.38 -11.72 -10.09
N SER A 41 -11.60 -12.22 -9.89
CA SER A 41 -12.10 -12.67 -8.57
C SER A 41 -11.16 -13.66 -7.87
N GLY A 42 -10.55 -14.59 -8.63
CA GLY A 42 -9.60 -15.57 -8.12
C GLY A 42 -8.27 -15.00 -7.62
N TYR A 43 -7.89 -13.80 -8.04
CA TYR A 43 -6.65 -13.11 -7.61
C TYR A 43 -6.93 -11.94 -6.66
N LYS A 44 -8.20 -11.68 -6.33
CA LYS A 44 -8.58 -10.57 -5.45
C LYS A 44 -8.00 -10.69 -4.04
N TRP A 45 -7.72 -11.91 -3.59
CA TRP A 45 -7.03 -12.15 -2.32
C TRP A 45 -5.60 -11.58 -2.29
N LEU A 46 -4.87 -11.62 -3.43
CA LEU A 46 -3.53 -11.04 -3.54
C LEU A 46 -3.56 -9.53 -3.33
N TYR A 47 -4.59 -8.87 -3.86
CA TYR A 47 -4.81 -7.44 -3.63
C TYR A 47 -5.11 -7.14 -2.15
N THR A 48 -5.86 -8.00 -1.47
CA THR A 48 -6.21 -7.80 -0.05
C THR A 48 -5.01 -7.96 0.87
N ILE A 49 -4.11 -8.92 0.62
CA ILE A 49 -2.94 -9.14 1.46
C ILE A 49 -1.76 -8.23 1.14
N SER A 50 -1.75 -7.60 -0.05
CA SER A 50 -0.60 -6.81 -0.50
C SER A 50 -0.42 -5.57 0.38
N PRO A 51 0.70 -5.47 1.14
CA PRO A 51 0.94 -4.30 1.99
C PRO A 51 1.19 -3.04 1.16
N MET A 52 1.58 -3.17 -0.11
CA MET A 52 1.85 -2.05 -1.01
C MET A 52 0.58 -1.28 -1.42
N LYS A 53 -0.61 -1.87 -1.22
CA LYS A 53 -1.90 -1.21 -1.45
C LYS A 53 -2.11 0.00 -0.54
N PHE A 54 -1.75 -0.11 0.74
CA PHE A 54 -2.00 0.93 1.74
C PHE A 54 -1.30 2.26 1.43
N PRO A 55 0.03 2.31 1.21
CA PRO A 55 0.70 3.57 0.89
C PRO A 55 0.19 4.16 -0.42
N LEU A 56 -0.10 3.34 -1.45
CA LEU A 56 -0.70 3.85 -2.69
C LEU A 56 -2.04 4.54 -2.43
N SER A 57 -2.92 3.92 -1.64
CA SER A 57 -4.23 4.50 -1.34
C SER A 57 -4.11 5.84 -0.60
N VAL A 58 -3.13 5.96 0.31
CA VAL A 58 -2.83 7.22 1.02
C VAL A 58 -2.29 8.26 0.04
N THR A 59 -1.34 7.92 -0.82
CA THR A 59 -0.80 8.86 -1.81
C THR A 59 -1.87 9.33 -2.79
N VAL A 60 -2.73 8.42 -3.28
CA VAL A 60 -3.85 8.78 -4.15
C VAL A 60 -4.81 9.72 -3.42
N ALA A 61 -5.14 9.43 -2.17
CA ALA A 61 -5.99 10.31 -1.36
C ALA A 61 -5.35 11.69 -1.15
N LEU A 62 -4.04 11.78 -0.92
CA LEU A 62 -3.38 13.08 -0.70
C LEU A 62 -3.19 13.89 -1.98
N VAL A 63 -2.85 13.24 -3.10
CA VAL A 63 -2.56 13.92 -4.37
C VAL A 63 -3.83 14.32 -5.10
N PHE A 64 -4.89 13.51 -4.99
CA PHE A 64 -6.16 13.75 -5.70
C PHE A 64 -7.29 14.21 -4.76
N ALA A 65 -7.04 14.44 -3.47
CA ALA A 65 -8.03 15.10 -2.64
C ALA A 65 -8.16 16.55 -3.08
N ASP A 66 -9.37 16.93 -3.47
CA ASP A 66 -9.75 18.31 -3.67
C ASP A 66 -10.03 18.94 -2.29
N CYS A 67 -9.14 19.82 -1.86
CA CYS A 67 -9.17 20.41 -0.52
C CYS A 67 -8.69 21.85 -0.65
N ASP A 68 -9.62 22.75 -0.99
CA ASP A 68 -9.35 24.18 -1.12
C ASP A 68 -8.82 24.79 0.19
N GLU A 69 -9.24 24.24 1.34
CA GLU A 69 -8.77 24.65 2.66
C GLU A 69 -8.16 23.47 3.42
N LEU A 70 -6.99 23.71 4.02
CA LEU A 70 -6.35 22.77 4.94
C LEU A 70 -7.19 22.67 6.21
N PRO A 71 -7.37 21.46 6.79
CA PRO A 71 -8.14 21.32 8.01
C PRO A 71 -7.44 22.05 9.17
N THR A 72 -8.20 22.83 9.93
CA THR A 72 -7.69 23.61 11.06
C THR A 72 -7.72 22.78 12.33
N TRP A 73 -6.71 22.98 13.19
CA TRP A 73 -6.63 22.32 14.48
C TRP A 73 -7.66 22.94 15.43
N ASN A 74 -8.57 22.12 15.96
CA ASN A 74 -9.50 22.56 16.99
C ASN A 74 -9.01 22.14 18.38
N GLU A 75 -8.62 23.12 19.20
CA GLU A 75 -8.09 22.92 20.55
C GLU A 75 -9.11 22.34 21.54
N THR A 76 -10.42 22.51 21.28
CA THR A 76 -11.48 22.04 22.17
C THR A 76 -11.80 20.56 21.96
N THR A 77 -11.74 20.10 20.71
CA THR A 77 -12.09 18.72 20.33
C THR A 77 -10.86 17.83 20.08
N HIS A 78 -9.65 18.40 20.10
CA HIS A 78 -8.38 17.70 19.81
C HIS A 78 -8.39 16.93 18.48
N ILE A 79 -9.10 17.45 17.47
CA ILE A 79 -9.19 16.86 16.14
C ILE A 79 -9.08 17.96 15.08
N TYR A 80 -8.56 17.58 13.91
CA TYR A 80 -8.55 18.42 12.72
C TYR A 80 -9.96 18.45 12.13
N ILE A 81 -10.56 19.65 12.07
CA ILE A 81 -11.89 19.85 11.49
C ILE A 81 -11.76 20.53 10.14
N ARG A 82 -12.65 20.16 9.21
CA ARG A 82 -12.84 20.89 7.95
C ARG A 82 -13.93 21.93 8.21
N ILE A 83 -13.58 23.21 8.18
CA ILE A 83 -14.55 24.30 8.19
C ILE A 83 -15.03 24.39 6.73
N LEU A 84 -16.32 24.17 6.50
CA LEU A 84 -16.97 24.38 5.20
C LEU A 84 -17.48 25.81 5.12
#